data_AF-A0A957VS15-F1
#
_entry.id   AF-A0A957VS15-F1
#
_cell.length_a   1.000
_cell.length_b   1.000
_cell.length_c   1.000
_cell.angle_alpha   90.00
_cell.angle_beta   90.00
_cell.angle_gamma   90.00
#
_symmetry.space_group_name_H-M   'P 1'
#
loop_
_entity.id
_entity.type
_entity.pdbx_description
1 polymer ?
#
loop_
_entity_poly.entity_id
_entity_poly.type
_entity_poly.pdbx_seq_one_letter_code
_entity_poly.pdbx_strand_id
1 'polypeptide(L)'
;TAAEIRMLRILGSDAVGMSTVPETLVAHHAGMDVLGISTITNICIDTLDAAHEPSHEEVNEAGKLIVPRLSALLLDVLRALG
;
A
#
# COMPACT_ATOMS: atom_id res chain seq x y z
N THR A 1 -3.61 11.85 -9.58
CA THR A 1 -3.45 13.33 -9.68
C THR A 1 -3.70 14.00 -8.35
N ALA A 2 -3.24 15.25 -8.13
CA ALA A 2 -3.50 15.97 -6.88
C ALA A 2 -5.01 16.12 -6.56
N ALA A 3 -5.84 16.28 -7.60
CA ALA A 3 -7.30 16.33 -7.44
C ALA A 3 -7.89 15.01 -6.94
N GLU A 4 -7.44 13.86 -7.49
CA GLU A 4 -7.84 12.53 -7.00
C GLU A 4 -7.38 12.29 -5.56
N ILE A 5 -6.15 12.70 -5.20
CA ILE A 5 -5.67 12.56 -3.82
C ILE A 5 -6.54 13.36 -2.85
N ARG A 6 -6.90 14.61 -3.19
CA ARG A 6 -7.85 15.40 -2.37
C ARG A 6 -9.21 14.72 -2.25
N MET A 7 -9.75 14.22 -3.36
CA MET A 7 -11.00 13.46 -3.37
C MET A 7 -10.91 12.26 -2.43
N LEU A 8 -9.88 11.42 -2.57
CA LEU A 8 -9.67 10.23 -1.75
C LEU A 8 -9.54 10.56 -0.26
N ARG A 9 -8.82 11.65 0.08
CA ARG A 9 -8.71 12.12 1.46
C ARG A 9 -10.05 12.56 2.03
N ILE A 10 -10.86 13.30 1.26
CA ILE A 10 -12.21 13.72 1.67
C ILE A 10 -13.12 12.49 1.87
N LEU A 11 -12.96 11.46 1.03
CA LEU A 11 -13.68 10.20 1.13
C LEU A 11 -13.17 9.28 2.26
N GLY A 12 -12.15 9.70 3.01
CA GLY A 12 -11.64 8.98 4.18
C GLY A 12 -10.63 7.88 3.86
N SER A 13 -9.95 7.93 2.70
CA SER A 13 -8.89 6.97 2.38
C SER A 13 -7.57 7.32 3.08
N ASP A 14 -6.96 6.32 3.72
CA ASP A 14 -5.64 6.43 4.36
C ASP A 14 -4.49 6.03 3.41
N ALA A 15 -4.77 5.23 2.37
CA ALA A 15 -3.79 4.75 1.41
C ALA A 15 -4.44 4.43 0.05
N VAL A 16 -3.68 4.54 -1.03
CA VAL A 16 -4.12 4.21 -2.39
C VAL A 16 -3.08 3.36 -3.09
N GLY A 17 -3.55 2.37 -3.85
CA GLY A 17 -2.72 1.46 -4.64
C GLY A 17 -3.49 0.92 -5.84
N MET A 18 -2.84 0.09 -6.65
CA MET A 18 -3.38 -0.39 -7.93
C MET A 18 -3.63 -1.91 -7.96
N SER A 19 -3.60 -2.59 -6.82
CA SER A 19 -3.72 -4.06 -6.69
C SER A 19 -4.49 -4.41 -5.40
N THR A 20 -4.45 -5.68 -4.99
CA THR A 20 -4.95 -6.26 -3.73
C THR A 20 -6.46 -6.41 -3.64
N VAL A 21 -7.25 -5.42 -4.08
CA VAL A 21 -8.72 -5.48 -4.02
C VAL A 21 -9.30 -6.65 -4.85
N PRO A 22 -8.89 -6.85 -6.12
CA PRO A 22 -9.40 -7.96 -6.92
C PRO A 22 -9.11 -9.34 -6.31
N GLU A 23 -7.89 -9.53 -5.82
CA GLU A 23 -7.43 -10.78 -5.22
C GLU A 23 -8.18 -11.08 -3.91
N THR A 24 -8.35 -10.05 -3.07
CA THR A 24 -9.09 -10.16 -1.80
C THR A 24 -10.57 -10.49 -2.04
N LEU A 25 -11.18 -9.90 -3.06
CA LEU A 25 -12.57 -10.17 -3.41
C LEU A 25 -12.78 -11.64 -3.82
N VAL A 26 -11.87 -12.18 -4.64
CA VAL A 26 -11.93 -13.58 -5.07
C VAL A 26 -11.68 -14.54 -3.91
N ALA A 27 -10.70 -14.25 -3.04
CA ALA A 27 -10.43 -15.05 -1.84
C ALA A 27 -11.62 -15.07 -0.88
N HIS A 28 -12.25 -13.92 -0.65
CA HIS A 28 -13.46 -13.82 0.16
C HIS A 28 -14.63 -14.60 -0.45
N HIS A 29 -14.82 -14.53 -1.77
CA HIS A 29 -15.83 -15.33 -2.47
C HIS A 29 -15.62 -16.84 -2.27
N ALA A 30 -14.36 -17.28 -2.15
CA ALA A 30 -14.00 -18.67 -1.85
C ALA A 30 -14.07 -19.05 -0.36
N GLY A 31 -14.50 -18.13 0.52
CA GLY A 31 -14.60 -18.37 1.97
C GLY A 31 -13.26 -18.36 2.70
N MET A 32 -12.24 -17.69 2.14
CA MET A 32 -10.91 -17.59 2.76
C MET A 32 -10.79 -16.33 3.61
N ASP A 33 -10.11 -16.45 4.76
CA ASP A 33 -9.64 -15.29 5.53
C ASP A 33 -8.42 -14.64 4.84
N VAL A 34 -8.38 -13.31 4.84
CA VAL A 34 -7.33 -12.53 4.17
C VAL A 34 -6.70 -11.51 5.11
N LEU A 35 -5.37 -11.52 5.21
CA LEU A 35 -4.58 -10.46 5.83
C LEU A 35 -3.91 -9.64 4.72
N GLY A 36 -4.31 -8.38 4.58
CA GLY A 36 -3.66 -7.42 3.68
C GLY A 36 -2.65 -6.54 4.41
N ILE A 37 -1.46 -6.35 3.83
CA ILE A 37 -0.44 -5.43 4.34
C ILE A 37 -0.04 -4.47 3.23
N SER A 38 -0.25 -3.17 3.43
CA SER A 38 0.19 -2.12 2.51
C SER A 38 1.45 -1.44 3.05
N THR A 39 2.51 -1.41 2.25
CA THR A 39 3.73 -0.67 2.55
C THR A 39 3.67 0.68 1.86
N ILE A 40 3.75 1.76 2.65
CA ILE A 40 3.71 3.12 2.12
C ILE A 40 5.07 3.49 1.53
N THR A 41 5.15 3.53 0.19
CA THR A 41 6.39 3.79 -0.56
C THR A 41 6.62 5.27 -0.87
N ASN A 42 5.56 6.08 -0.84
CA ASN A 42 5.64 7.52 -1.08
C ASN A 42 4.50 8.24 -0.36
N ILE A 43 4.68 9.53 -0.09
CA ILE A 43 3.63 10.40 0.42
C ILE A 43 2.84 10.94 -0.77
N CYS A 44 1.51 10.86 -0.69
CA CYS A 44 0.64 11.41 -1.71
C CYS A 44 0.63 12.95 -1.63
N ILE A 45 0.78 13.58 -2.78
CA ILE A 45 0.83 15.03 -2.91
C ILE A 45 -0.53 15.54 -3.40
N ASP A 46 -1.13 16.45 -2.64
CA ASP A 46 -2.48 16.96 -2.85
C ASP A 46 -2.54 18.41 -3.36
N THR A 47 -1.39 19.02 -3.61
CA THR A 47 -1.23 20.36 -4.20
C THR A 47 -0.55 20.28 -5.57
N LEU A 48 -0.79 21.29 -6.41
CA LEU A 48 -0.18 21.38 -7.75
C LEU A 48 1.21 22.04 -7.71
N ASP A 49 1.49 22.84 -6.68
CA ASP A 49 2.75 23.58 -6.51
C ASP A 49 3.82 22.78 -5.76
N ALA A 50 3.66 21.46 -5.67
CA ALA A 50 4.63 20.63 -4.98
C ALA A 50 5.95 20.60 -5.77
N ALA A 51 7.05 20.88 -5.07
CA ALA A 51 8.39 20.90 -5.66
C ALA A 51 8.90 19.50 -6.08
N HIS A 52 8.12 18.45 -5.80
CA HIS A 52 8.52 17.06 -5.94
C HIS A 52 7.36 16.26 -6.53
N GLU A 53 7.61 15.43 -7.55
CA GLU A 53 6.62 14.48 -8.07
C GLU A 53 7.05 13.06 -7.66
N PRO A 54 6.12 12.21 -7.19
CA PRO A 54 6.44 10.85 -6.84
C PRO A 54 6.93 10.08 -8.08
N SER A 55 8.12 9.51 -7.98
CA SER A 55 8.74 8.75 -9.07
C SER A 55 8.74 7.24 -8.80
N HIS A 56 8.74 6.43 -9.88
CA HIS A 56 8.90 4.98 -9.75
C HIS A 56 10.23 4.59 -9.10
N GLU A 57 11.27 5.42 -9.26
CA GLU A 57 12.58 5.17 -8.67
C GLU A 57 12.55 5.28 -7.15
N GLU A 58 11.92 6.33 -6.61
CA GLU A 58 11.70 6.47 -5.16
C GLU A 58 10.91 5.31 -4.57
N VAL A 59 9.88 4.85 -5.29
CA VAL A 59 9.08 3.70 -4.87
C VAL A 59 9.96 2.45 -4.77
N ASN A 60 10.86 2.23 -5.72
CA ASN A 60 11.78 1.10 -5.71
C ASN A 60 12.81 1.21 -4.58
N GLU A 61 13.37 2.39 -4.33
CA GLU A 61 14.32 2.60 -3.22
C GLU A 61 13.65 2.42 -1.86
N ALA A 62 12.44 2.95 -1.68
CA ALA A 62 11.64 2.68 -0.49
C ALA A 62 11.39 1.17 -0.32
N GLY A 63 11.07 0.47 -1.42
CA GLY A 63 10.91 -0.98 -1.43
C GLY A 63 12.13 -1.72 -0.88
N LYS A 64 13.34 -1.37 -1.34
CA LYS A 64 14.59 -2.00 -0.87
C LYS A 64 14.78 -1.86 0.65
N LEU A 65 14.38 -0.72 1.22
CA LEU A 65 14.46 -0.46 2.67
C LEU A 65 13.38 -1.20 3.47
N ILE A 66 12.20 -1.42 2.87
CA ILE A 66 11.04 -2.03 3.53
C ILE A 66 11.12 -3.55 3.53
N VAL A 67 11.64 -4.17 2.46
CA VAL A 67 11.69 -5.63 2.26
C VAL A 67 12.21 -6.40 3.48
N PRO A 68 13.34 -6.01 4.13
CA PRO A 68 13.84 -6.75 5.29
C PRO A 68 12.84 -6.78 6.46
N ARG A 69 12.17 -5.65 6.72
CA ARG A 69 11.20 -5.52 7.82
C ARG A 69 9.90 -6.26 7.50
N LEU A 70 9.42 -6.14 6.27
CA LEU A 70 8.22 -6.86 5.83
C LEU A 70 8.45 -8.37 5.86
N SER A 71 9.61 -8.84 5.39
CA SER A 71 9.96 -10.27 5.43
C SER A 71 9.97 -10.82 6.85
N ALA A 72 10.58 -10.09 7.79
CA ALA A 72 10.61 -10.49 9.20
C ALA A 72 9.18 -10.58 9.78
N LEU A 73 8.36 -9.54 9.54
CA LEU A 73 6.96 -9.51 9.99
C LEU A 73 6.15 -10.68 9.42
N LEU A 74 6.26 -10.94 8.11
CA LEU A 74 5.53 -12.03 7.46
C LEU A 74 5.93 -13.39 8.04
N LEU A 75 7.21 -13.63 8.27
CA LEU A 75 7.69 -14.86 8.89
C LEU A 75 7.16 -15.03 10.32
N ASP A 76 7.11 -13.96 11.10
CA ASP A 76 6.59 -14.00 12.47
C ASP A 76 5.06 -14.22 12.51
N VAL A 77 4.32 -13.61 11.59
CA VAL A 77 2.88 -13.86 11.42
C VAL A 77 2.63 -15.33 11.06
N LEU A 78 3.39 -15.88 10.10
CA LEU A 78 3.25 -17.29 9.70
C LEU A 78 3.56 -18.23 10.86
N ARG A 79 4.56 -17.93 11.69
CA ARG A 79 4.87 -18.71 12.91
C ARG A 79 3.76 -18.65 13.95
N ALA A 80 3.09 -17.50 14.09
CA ALA A 80 2.01 -17.32 15.05
C ALA A 80 0.69 -17.97 14.61
N LEU A 81 0.54 -18.27 13.32
CA LEU A 81 -0.60 -18.98 12.75
C LEU A 81 -0.43 -20.52 12.77
N GLY A 82 0.78 -21.01 13.09
CA GLY A 82 1.11 -22.42 13.34
C GLY A 82 1.43 -22.71 14.79
#